data_AF-A0A7W7DRM8-F1
#
_entry.id   AF-A0A7W7DRM8-F1
#
_cell.length_a   1.000
_cell.length_b   1.000
_cell.length_c   1.000
_cell.angle_alpha   90.00
_cell.angle_beta   90.00
_cell.angle_gamma   90.00
#
_symmetry.space_group_name_H-M   'P 1'
#
loop_
_entity.id
_entity.type
_entity.pdbx_description
1 polymer ?
#
loop_
_entity_poly.entity_id
_entity_poly.type
_entity_poly.pdbx_seq_one_letter_code
_entity_poly.pdbx_strand_id
1 'polypeptide(L)'
;MLHTPCCEQTGSAGFLDAGDVVAHIDTSKVSRWDQHGREHVVRVQRTGVQRTISCDTCGWRRKAQFLPWLKAEEHLAEAHQATVDPTAA
;
A
#
# COMPACT_ATOMS: atom_id res chain seq x y z
N MET A 1 -13.38 17.81 -21.04
CA MET A 1 -11.99 17.39 -20.75
C MET A 1 -12.09 16.33 -19.67
N LEU A 2 -12.16 15.06 -20.10
CA LEU A 2 -12.48 13.90 -19.29
C LEU A 2 -11.17 13.32 -18.75
N HIS A 3 -10.88 13.51 -17.47
CA HIS A 3 -9.93 12.65 -16.75
C HIS A 3 -10.61 12.18 -15.46
N THR A 4 -11.39 11.12 -15.60
CA THR A 4 -11.72 10.23 -14.47
C THR A 4 -10.52 9.29 -14.32
N PRO A 5 -9.69 9.40 -13.27
CA PRO A 5 -8.80 8.31 -12.94
C PRO A 5 -9.66 7.19 -12.36
N CYS A 6 -9.98 6.26 -13.26
CA CYS A 6 -10.60 4.99 -12.96
C CYS A 6 -9.77 4.28 -11.89
N CYS A 7 -10.40 3.91 -10.79
CA CYS A 7 -9.88 2.94 -9.82
C CYS A 7 -9.68 1.59 -10.52
N GLU A 8 -8.57 1.40 -11.23
CA GLU A 8 -8.17 0.07 -11.67
C GLU A 8 -7.43 -0.65 -10.55
N GLN A 9 -8.24 -1.30 -9.72
CA GLN A 9 -7.84 -2.32 -8.78
C GLN A 9 -7.41 -3.58 -9.54
N THR A 10 -6.20 -3.60 -10.10
CA THR A 10 -5.57 -4.82 -10.62
C THR A 10 -4.78 -5.51 -9.53
N GLY A 11 -5.53 -6.25 -8.72
CA GLY A 11 -5.04 -7.11 -7.65
C GLY A 11 -5.88 -8.37 -7.53
N SER A 12 -6.01 -9.14 -8.61
CA SER A 12 -6.47 -10.53 -8.53
C SER A 12 -5.73 -11.37 -9.56
N ALA A 13 -4.61 -11.91 -9.06
CA ALA A 13 -4.04 -13.14 -9.57
C ALA A 13 -5.11 -14.24 -9.65
N GLY A 14 -4.96 -15.12 -10.62
CA GLY A 14 -5.91 -16.17 -10.96
C GLY A 14 -6.34 -17.04 -9.78
N PHE A 15 -7.63 -17.37 -9.79
CA PHE A 15 -8.16 -18.52 -9.09
C PHE A 15 -8.00 -19.76 -9.99
N LEU A 16 -6.98 -20.58 -9.73
CA LEU A 16 -6.93 -22.01 -10.06
C LEU A 16 -6.17 -22.76 -8.96
N ASP A 17 -6.90 -23.69 -8.34
CA ASP A 17 -6.48 -24.99 -7.80
C ASP A 17 -5.64 -25.10 -6.50
N ALA A 18 -5.74 -26.29 -5.92
CA ALA A 18 -5.59 -26.63 -4.52
C ALA A 18 -4.15 -26.97 -4.11
N GLY A 19 -3.88 -26.85 -2.81
CA GLY A 19 -2.83 -27.61 -2.13
C GLY A 19 -1.45 -26.95 -2.03
N ASP A 20 -1.06 -26.64 -0.78
CA ASP A 20 0.33 -26.55 -0.30
C ASP A 20 1.28 -25.55 -0.98
N VAL A 21 1.26 -24.28 -0.54
CA VAL A 21 2.43 -23.38 -0.66
C VAL A 21 2.54 -22.53 0.62
N VAL A 22 3.39 -22.94 1.55
CA VAL A 22 3.92 -22.06 2.61
C VAL A 22 5.04 -21.18 2.04
N ALA A 23 4.66 -20.17 1.25
CA ALA A 23 5.56 -19.08 0.88
C ALA A 23 4.89 -17.77 1.27
N HIS A 24 4.88 -17.48 2.57
CA HIS A 24 4.31 -16.26 3.12
C HIS A 24 5.23 -15.08 2.77
N ILE A 25 5.10 -14.58 1.54
CA ILE A 25 5.56 -13.23 1.21
C ILE A 25 4.59 -12.29 1.95
N ASP A 26 4.79 -12.04 3.24
CA ASP A 26 3.98 -11.09 4.04
C ASP A 26 4.26 -9.62 3.62
N THR A 27 4.32 -9.36 2.32
CA THR A 27 4.54 -8.02 1.77
C THR A 27 3.26 -7.57 1.08
N SER A 28 2.57 -6.62 1.70
CA SER A 28 1.46 -5.90 1.09
C SER A 28 1.92 -4.52 0.62
N LYS A 29 1.24 -3.91 -0.36
CA LYS A 29 1.58 -2.57 -0.87
C LYS A 29 0.36 -1.66 -0.93
N VAL A 30 0.53 -0.40 -0.54
CA VAL A 30 -0.41 0.70 -0.72
C VAL A 30 0.21 1.65 -1.74
N SER A 31 -0.52 2.06 -2.77
CA SER A 31 -0.06 3.15 -3.62
C SER A 31 -1.12 4.22 -3.84
N ARG A 32 -0.67 5.46 -3.96
CA ARG A 32 -1.50 6.64 -4.24
C ARG A 32 -0.72 7.65 -5.07
N TRP A 33 -1.44 8.47 -5.81
CA TRP A 33 -0.87 9.57 -6.58
C TRP A 33 -0.87 10.84 -5.75
N ASP A 34 0.22 11.60 -5.80
CA ASP A 34 0.24 12.96 -5.29
C ASP A 34 -0.46 13.94 -6.24
N GLN A 35 -0.64 15.18 -5.80
CA GLN A 35 -1.18 16.27 -6.61
C GLN A 35 -0.34 16.62 -7.87
N HIS A 36 0.91 16.14 -7.94
CA HIS A 36 1.81 16.35 -9.07
C HIS A 36 1.75 15.19 -10.08
N GLY A 37 0.91 14.17 -9.84
CA GLY A 37 0.81 13.00 -10.69
C GLY A 37 1.98 12.04 -10.54
N ARG A 38 2.68 12.02 -9.40
CA ARG A 38 3.68 11.00 -9.06
C ARG A 38 3.05 9.92 -8.21
N GLU A 39 3.30 8.66 -8.57
CA GLU A 39 2.88 7.53 -7.75
C GLU A 39 3.82 7.38 -6.56
N HIS A 40 3.23 7.22 -5.39
CA HIS A 40 3.89 6.86 -4.15
C HIS A 40 3.49 5.46 -3.75
N VAL A 41 4.48 4.60 -3.44
CA VAL A 41 4.26 3.21 -3.07
C VAL A 41 4.83 2.97 -1.68
N VAL A 42 3.97 2.52 -0.77
CA VAL A 42 4.35 2.10 0.58
C VAL A 42 4.20 0.59 0.69
N ARG A 43 5.28 -0.11 1.03
CA ARG A 43 5.30 -1.54 1.33
C ARG A 43 5.14 -1.76 2.83
N VAL A 44 4.34 -2.75 3.18
CA VAL A 44 4.20 -3.28 4.53
C VAL A 44 4.74 -4.70 4.51
N GLN A 45 5.86 -4.91 5.19
CA GLN A 45 6.56 -6.19 5.29
C GLN A 45 6.42 -6.73 6.71
N ARG A 46 5.98 -7.98 6.91
CA ARG A 46 6.04 -8.59 8.24
C ARG A 46 7.47 -8.98 8.59
N THR A 47 7.89 -8.64 9.80
CA THR A 47 9.18 -9.02 10.37
C THR A 47 8.92 -9.53 11.79
N GLY A 48 8.61 -10.82 11.91
CA GLY A 48 8.17 -11.43 13.17
C GLY A 48 6.80 -10.93 13.61
N VAL A 49 6.69 -10.44 14.85
CA VAL A 49 5.45 -9.88 15.42
C VAL A 49 5.18 -8.43 15.00
N GLN A 50 6.19 -7.75 14.45
CA GLN A 50 6.08 -6.37 13.99
C GLN A 50 5.92 -6.35 12.47
N ARG A 51 5.35 -5.26 11.95
CA ARG A 51 5.41 -4.95 10.52
C ARG A 51 6.28 -3.74 10.27
N THR A 52 7.15 -3.83 9.28
CA THR A 52 7.94 -2.71 8.78
C THR A 52 7.18 -2.08 7.62
N ILE A 53 6.90 -0.79 7.74
CA ILE A 53 6.30 0.03 6.70
C ILE A 53 7.45 0.80 6.05
N SER A 54 7.53 0.81 4.73
CA SER A 54 8.53 1.57 3.99
C SER A 54 7.96 2.20 2.73
N CYS A 55 8.25 3.47 2.49
CA CYS A 55 7.90 4.16 1.26
C CYS A 55 9.05 4.03 0.25
N ASP A 56 8.79 3.39 -0.89
CA ASP A 56 9.79 3.16 -1.94
C ASP A 56 10.25 4.47 -2.59
N THR A 57 9.41 5.52 -2.57
CA THR A 57 9.70 6.79 -3.25
C THR A 57 10.55 7.75 -2.44
N CYS A 58 10.35 7.80 -1.12
CA CYS A 58 11.06 8.75 -0.25
C CYS A 58 11.99 8.07 0.77
N GLY A 59 12.04 6.74 0.79
CA GLY A 59 12.88 5.97 1.70
C GLY A 59 12.40 5.96 3.16
N TRP A 60 11.26 6.58 3.46
CA TRP A 60 10.68 6.57 4.80
C TRP A 60 10.48 5.13 5.30
N ARG A 61 10.76 4.88 6.58
CA ARG A 61 10.61 3.56 7.19
C ARG A 61 10.13 3.69 8.64
N ARG A 62 9.17 2.85 9.02
CA ARG A 62 8.63 2.78 10.39
C ARG A 62 8.26 1.35 10.77
N LYS A 63 8.49 0.96 12.02
CA LYS A 63 7.94 -0.29 12.58
C LYS A 63 6.57 0.00 13.20
N ALA A 64 5.59 -0.85 12.94
CA ALA A 64 4.24 -0.76 13.47
C ALA A 64 3.78 -2.12 13.98
N GLN A 65 3.24 -2.13 15.20
CA GLN A 65 2.61 -3.31 15.79
C GLN A 65 1.12 -3.36 15.45
N PHE A 66 0.46 -2.20 15.44
CA PHE A 66 -0.96 -2.06 15.17
C PHE A 66 -1.20 -1.11 13.99
N LEU A 67 -2.24 -1.42 13.22
CA LEU A 67 -2.73 -0.61 12.10
C LEU A 67 -1.65 -0.22 11.07
N PRO A 68 -0.80 -1.15 10.59
CA PRO A 68 0.28 -0.81 9.67
C PRO A 68 -0.20 -0.26 8.32
N TRP A 69 -1.43 -0.61 7.90
CA TRP A 69 -2.03 -0.08 6.68
C TRP A 69 -2.46 1.38 6.84
N LEU A 70 -3.16 1.69 7.94
CA LEU A 70 -3.53 3.07 8.29
C LEU A 70 -2.27 3.96 8.38
N LYS A 71 -1.20 3.46 9.00
CA LYS A 71 0.07 4.18 9.09
C LYS A 71 0.76 4.39 7.73
N ALA A 72 0.53 3.50 6.76
CA ALA A 72 1.01 3.69 5.39
C ALA A 72 0.20 4.80 4.68
N GLU A 73 -1.11 4.81 4.85
CA GLU A 73 -2.01 5.81 4.26
C GLU A 73 -1.83 7.20 4.87
N GLU A 74 -1.68 7.30 6.20
CA GLU A 74 -1.31 8.56 6.88
C GLU A 74 -0.02 9.14 6.30
N HIS A 75 0.99 8.31 6.06
CA HIS A 75 2.23 8.78 5.45
C HIS A 75 2.01 9.33 4.05
N LEU A 76 1.22 8.63 3.22
CA LEU A 76 0.87 9.09 1.87
C LEU A 76 0.16 10.44 1.91
N ALA A 77 -0.83 10.61 2.78
CA ALA A 77 -1.55 11.87 2.94
C ALA A 77 -0.66 13.01 3.46
N GLU A 78 0.05 12.78 4.57
CA GLU A 78 0.77 13.85 5.28
C GLU A 78 2.08 14.24 4.60
N ALA A 79 2.86 13.26 4.11
CA ALA A 79 4.19 13.53 3.57
C ALA A 79 4.16 13.84 2.07
N HIS A 80 3.15 13.35 1.35
CA HIS A 80 3.10 13.44 -0.11
C HIS A 80 1.83 14.12 -0.63
N GLN A 81 0.88 14.49 0.24
CA GLN A 81 -0.43 14.96 -0.19
C GLN A 81 -1.08 13.97 -1.18
N ALA A 82 -0.73 12.68 -1.04
CA ALA A 82 -1.24 11.62 -1.87
C ALA A 82 -2.60 11.23 -1.29
N THR A 83 -3.65 11.62 -2.01
CA THR A 83 -5.03 11.59 -1.53
C THR A 83 -5.42 10.18 -1.08
N VAL A 84 -5.82 10.06 0.18
CA VAL A 84 -6.49 8.87 0.71
C VAL A 84 -7.97 9.06 0.40
N ASP A 85 -8.57 8.20 -0.42
CA ASP A 85 -10.02 8.17 -0.60
C ASP A 85 -10.64 7.62 0.70
N PRO A 86 -11.34 8.46 1.49
CA PRO A 86 -11.92 8.03 2.76
C PRO A 86 -13.21 7.22 2.59
N THR A 87 -13.74 7.09 1.35
CA THR A 87 -14.99 6.36 1.04
C THR A 87 -14.75 4.88 0.74
N ALA A 88 -13.48 4.44 0.71
CA ALA A 88 -13.11 3.03 0.53
C ALA A 88 -13.05 2.22 1.84
N ALA A 89 -13.57 2.76 2.95
CA ALA A 89 -13.52 2.18 4.30
C ALA A 89 -14.81 1.42 4.68
#